data_AF-A0A1J6KMJ5-F1
#
_entry.id   AF-A0A1J6KMJ5-F1
#
_cell.length_a   1.000
_cell.length_b   1.000
_cell.length_c   1.000
_cell.angle_alpha   90.00
_cell.angle_beta   90.00
_cell.angle_gamma   90.00
#
_symmetry.space_group_name_H-M   'P 1'
#
loop_
_entity.id
_entity.type
_entity.pdbx_description
1 polymer ?
#
loop_
_entity_poly.entity_id
_entity_poly.type
_entity_poly.pdbx_seq_one_letter_code
_entity_poly.pdbx_strand_id
1 'polypeptide(L)'
;MNWSPFLVSTKEIDADGPCHTGLYNLYLDEADEKWTTLIGGYDYIILNAGHWFARCSVYYENNQRVGCRYCGLPNVTELPHNYAYQRAFRTALKAINDIENFKGVAILRTFAPSHYEGGDWNKGGDCVRTRPFRSNETASEGQSLEQYRIQVEEFKIAEKEGKMKGKRFRLMDTTKAMLLRPDGHPSKYGHWPNENVVNDCVHWCLPGPIDSWADFLFHMFKMEGTRSLVEKLQ
;
A
#
# COMPACT_ATOMS: atom_id res chain seq x y z
N MET A 1 -15.43 -0.28 -0.77
CA MET A 1 -14.03 0.15 -0.56
C MET A 1 -13.90 0.50 0.91
N ASN A 2 -12.98 -0.13 1.64
CA ASN A 2 -12.77 0.13 3.06
C ASN A 2 -11.50 0.96 3.23
N TRP A 3 -11.62 2.11 3.91
CA TRP A 3 -10.49 3.01 4.12
C TRP A 3 -9.67 2.58 5.35
N SER A 4 -8.54 1.92 5.08
CA SER A 4 -7.55 1.53 6.08
C SER A 4 -6.14 1.72 5.49
N PRO A 5 -5.60 2.96 5.50
CA PRO A 5 -4.39 3.30 4.75
C PRO A 5 -3.10 2.63 5.26
N PHE A 6 -3.14 2.11 6.50
CA PHE A 6 -2.05 1.37 7.13
C PHE A 6 -2.34 -0.14 7.28
N LEU A 7 -3.51 -0.62 6.89
CA LEU A 7 -4.01 -2.01 7.05
C LEU A 7 -4.19 -2.51 8.50
N VAL A 8 -3.54 -1.88 9.47
CA VAL A 8 -3.64 -2.17 10.90
C VAL A 8 -4.54 -1.18 11.62
N SER A 9 -4.96 -1.52 12.84
CA SER A 9 -5.73 -0.64 13.71
C SER A 9 -4.99 0.68 13.89
N THR A 10 -5.71 1.79 13.66
CA THR A 10 -5.13 3.13 13.63
C THR A 10 -6.01 4.13 14.36
N LYS A 11 -5.36 5.10 15.00
CA LYS A 11 -6.01 6.25 15.60
C LYS A 11 -5.24 7.52 15.28
N GLU A 12 -5.89 8.47 14.62
CA GLU A 12 -5.37 9.84 14.50
C GLU A 12 -5.45 10.52 15.87
N ILE A 13 -4.32 11.07 16.34
CA ILE A 13 -4.22 11.70 17.65
C ILE A 13 -3.98 13.21 17.59
N ASP A 14 -3.45 13.71 16.47
CA ASP A 14 -3.29 15.12 16.17
C ASP A 14 -3.41 15.30 14.65
N ALA A 15 -4.24 16.23 14.18
CA ALA A 15 -4.49 16.44 12.76
C ALA A 15 -3.38 17.25 12.07
N ASP A 16 -2.65 18.09 12.82
CA ASP A 16 -1.49 18.81 12.31
C ASP A 16 -0.23 18.00 12.59
N GLY A 17 -0.02 17.66 13.85
CA GLY A 17 1.12 16.89 14.32
C GLY A 17 2.48 17.56 14.04
N PRO A 18 3.59 16.94 14.45
CA PRO A 18 4.95 17.49 14.31
C PRO A 18 5.41 17.64 12.85
N CYS A 19 4.69 17.02 11.91
CA CYS A 19 5.07 16.94 10.51
C CYS A 19 4.06 17.62 9.58
N HIS A 20 3.10 18.39 10.13
CA HIS A 20 2.05 19.07 9.40
C HIS A 20 1.25 18.16 8.45
N THR A 21 1.17 16.88 8.83
CA THR A 21 0.54 15.78 8.11
C THR A 21 -0.16 14.83 9.08
N GLY A 22 -0.47 15.31 10.27
CA GLY A 22 -1.05 14.55 11.36
C GLY A 22 -0.07 13.62 12.08
N LEU A 23 -0.53 13.09 13.21
CA LEU A 23 0.15 12.12 14.05
C LEU A 23 -0.79 10.94 14.31
N TYR A 24 -0.30 9.73 14.06
CA TYR A 24 -1.12 8.52 14.09
C TYR A 24 -0.55 7.48 15.05
N ASN A 25 -1.39 6.90 15.90
CA ASN A 25 -1.06 5.66 16.58
C ASN A 25 -1.33 4.48 15.65
N LEU A 26 -0.32 3.65 15.41
CA LEU A 26 -0.44 2.38 14.67
C LEU A 26 -0.24 1.21 15.64
N TYR A 27 -1.25 0.35 15.74
CA TYR A 27 -1.21 -0.87 16.54
C TYR A 27 -0.75 -2.02 15.62
N LEU A 28 0.56 -2.25 15.57
CA LEU A 28 1.20 -3.00 14.49
C LEU A 28 0.92 -4.50 14.53
N ASP A 29 0.42 -5.03 15.64
CA ASP A 29 0.00 -6.41 15.86
C ASP A 29 -1.52 -6.62 15.77
N GLU A 30 -2.28 -5.57 15.46
CA GLU A 30 -3.74 -5.59 15.34
C GLU A 30 -4.17 -5.23 13.91
N ALA A 31 -4.76 -6.17 13.17
CA ALA A 31 -5.35 -5.87 11.86
C ALA A 31 -6.61 -4.99 12.01
N ASP A 32 -6.81 -4.04 11.09
CA ASP A 32 -7.94 -3.09 11.20
C ASP A 32 -9.30 -3.78 11.03
N GLU A 33 -10.14 -3.67 12.06
CA GLU A 33 -11.50 -4.22 12.08
C GLU A 33 -12.39 -3.69 10.95
N LYS A 34 -12.09 -2.49 10.41
CA LYS A 34 -12.82 -1.90 9.28
C LYS A 34 -12.83 -2.77 8.03
N TRP A 35 -11.83 -3.64 7.86
CA TRP A 35 -11.81 -4.58 6.74
C TRP A 35 -11.93 -6.03 7.20
N THR A 36 -11.28 -6.44 8.29
CA THR A 36 -11.25 -7.86 8.69
C THR A 36 -12.64 -8.43 8.99
N THR A 37 -13.54 -7.63 9.56
CA THR A 37 -14.91 -8.03 9.89
C THR A 37 -15.79 -8.28 8.65
N LEU A 38 -15.38 -7.75 7.49
CA LEU A 38 -16.18 -7.78 6.26
C LEU A 38 -15.72 -8.86 5.28
N ILE A 39 -14.43 -9.27 5.32
CA ILE A 39 -13.87 -10.07 4.23
C ILE A 39 -14.49 -11.46 4.08
N GLY A 40 -15.09 -12.01 5.14
CA GLY A 40 -15.75 -13.32 5.07
C GLY A 40 -16.85 -13.41 4.02
N GLY A 41 -17.46 -12.28 3.65
CA GLY A 41 -18.50 -12.19 2.62
C GLY A 41 -18.01 -11.85 1.21
N TYR A 42 -16.69 -11.74 0.97
CA TYR A 42 -16.15 -11.34 -0.34
C TYR A 42 -15.50 -12.51 -1.09
N ASP A 43 -15.77 -12.59 -2.40
CA ASP A 43 -15.08 -13.52 -3.31
C ASP A 43 -13.65 -13.10 -3.63
N TYR A 44 -13.40 -11.79 -3.65
CA TYR A 44 -12.10 -11.20 -3.92
C TYR A 44 -11.86 -10.03 -2.97
N ILE A 45 -10.64 -9.96 -2.43
CA ILE A 45 -10.16 -8.79 -1.70
C ILE A 45 -8.88 -8.30 -2.34
N ILE A 46 -8.73 -6.99 -2.50
CA ILE A 46 -7.53 -6.36 -3.05
C ILE A 46 -6.96 -5.46 -1.96
N LEU A 47 -5.78 -5.81 -1.48
CA LEU A 47 -5.05 -5.03 -0.49
C LEU A 47 -3.97 -4.21 -1.17
N ASN A 48 -3.82 -2.96 -0.74
CA ASN A 48 -2.69 -2.11 -1.07
C ASN A 48 -2.45 -1.12 0.07
N ALA A 49 -1.19 -0.79 0.34
CA ALA A 49 -0.78 0.28 1.23
C ALA A 49 0.63 0.74 0.84
N GLY A 50 1.03 1.94 1.27
CA GLY A 50 2.25 2.57 0.74
C GLY A 50 2.53 3.93 1.36
N HIS A 51 2.13 4.99 0.63
CA HIS A 51 2.50 6.38 0.89
C HIS A 51 2.17 6.89 2.31
N TRP A 52 1.11 6.39 2.94
CA TRP A 52 0.73 6.81 4.28
C TRP A 52 1.75 6.47 5.37
N PHE A 53 2.60 5.46 5.16
CA PHE A 53 3.69 5.12 6.09
C PHE A 53 4.82 6.16 6.14
N ALA A 54 4.78 7.18 5.27
CA ALA A 54 5.66 8.35 5.39
C ALA A 54 5.18 9.36 6.44
N ARG A 55 3.92 9.26 6.90
CA ARG A 55 3.35 10.14 7.94
C ARG A 55 3.94 9.84 9.31
N CYS A 56 3.92 10.85 10.15
CA CYS A 56 4.47 10.77 11.49
C CYS A 56 3.55 9.93 12.37
N SER A 57 4.16 8.95 13.04
CA SER A 57 3.41 7.84 13.62
C SER A 57 4.05 7.36 14.90
N VAL A 58 3.25 6.98 15.90
CA VAL A 58 3.66 6.29 17.12
C VAL A 58 3.24 4.84 17.00
N TYR A 59 4.14 3.92 17.34
CA TYR A 59 3.97 2.51 17.13
C TYR A 59 3.68 1.79 18.43
N TYR A 60 2.68 0.93 18.40
CA TYR A 60 2.23 0.11 19.51
C TYR A 60 2.28 -1.37 19.13
N GLU A 61 2.70 -2.21 20.08
CA GLU A 61 2.57 -3.67 20.05
C GLU A 61 2.17 -4.14 21.45
N ASN A 62 1.23 -5.09 21.55
CA ASN A 62 0.66 -5.57 22.81
C ASN A 62 0.18 -4.41 23.71
N ASN A 63 -0.42 -3.38 23.11
CA ASN A 63 -0.82 -2.13 23.78
C ASN A 63 0.33 -1.35 24.47
N GLN A 64 1.59 -1.65 24.14
CA GLN A 64 2.76 -0.94 24.63
C GLN A 64 3.40 -0.14 23.51
N ARG A 65 3.81 1.10 23.81
CA ARG A 65 4.53 1.95 22.86
C ARG A 65 5.93 1.38 22.64
N VAL A 66 6.23 0.95 21.41
CA VAL A 66 7.53 0.37 21.04
C VAL A 66 8.46 1.37 20.36
N GLY A 67 7.93 2.48 19.84
CA GLY A 67 8.71 3.53 19.22
C GLY A 67 7.85 4.47 18.40
N CYS A 68 8.47 5.25 17.53
CA CYS A 68 7.77 6.15 16.62
C CYS A 68 8.60 6.47 15.37
N ARG A 69 8.01 7.26 14.46
CA ARG A 69 8.71 7.94 13.38
C ARG A 69 8.36 9.42 13.38
N TYR A 70 9.38 10.26 13.51
CA TYR A 70 9.29 11.73 13.49
C TYR A 70 8.19 12.27 14.40
N CYS A 71 7.96 11.62 15.55
CA CYS A 71 6.81 11.95 16.39
C CYS A 71 7.04 13.16 17.29
N GLY A 72 8.27 13.67 17.39
CA GLY A 72 8.61 14.83 18.22
C GLY A 72 8.39 14.61 19.73
N LEU A 73 8.10 13.38 20.16
CA LEU A 73 7.85 13.05 21.57
C LEU A 73 9.18 12.82 22.31
N PRO A 74 9.38 13.42 23.48
CA PRO A 74 10.59 13.18 24.27
C PRO A 74 10.62 11.74 24.78
N ASN A 75 11.82 11.16 24.86
CA ASN A 75 12.05 9.80 25.38
C ASN A 75 11.29 8.69 24.63
N VAL A 76 11.10 8.84 23.31
CA VAL A 76 10.56 7.79 22.43
C VAL A 76 11.61 7.41 21.40
N THR A 77 11.82 6.10 21.22
CA THR A 77 12.78 5.57 20.23
C THR A 77 12.26 5.79 18.82
N GLU A 78 13.05 6.45 17.99
CA GLU A 78 12.83 6.54 16.54
C GLU A 78 13.16 5.18 15.90
N LEU A 79 12.20 4.59 15.20
CA LEU A 79 12.36 3.31 14.51
C LEU A 79 12.56 3.51 13.00
N PRO A 80 13.28 2.58 12.33
CA PRO A 80 13.45 2.61 10.89
C PRO A 80 12.14 2.63 10.10
N HIS A 81 12.15 3.24 8.91
CA HIS A 81 10.96 3.35 8.03
C HIS A 81 10.26 2.03 7.75
N ASN A 82 11.06 1.01 7.49
CA ASN A 82 10.59 -0.32 7.16
C ASN A 82 9.95 -1.04 8.36
N TYR A 83 10.19 -0.60 9.60
CA TYR A 83 9.71 -1.31 10.79
C TYR A 83 8.17 -1.44 10.80
N ALA A 84 7.48 -0.30 10.80
CA ALA A 84 6.01 -0.29 10.80
C ALA A 84 5.43 -0.88 9.52
N TYR A 85 6.07 -0.62 8.37
CA TYR A 85 5.64 -1.12 7.08
C TYR A 85 5.66 -2.66 7.04
N GLN A 86 6.76 -3.28 7.46
CA GLN A 86 6.90 -4.73 7.52
C GLN A 86 5.90 -5.36 8.50
N ARG A 87 5.78 -4.81 9.70
CA ARG A 87 4.85 -5.32 10.72
C ARG A 87 3.40 -5.23 10.25
N ALA A 88 3.00 -4.11 9.64
CA ALA A 88 1.64 -3.95 9.15
C ALA A 88 1.27 -4.95 8.04
N PHE A 89 2.16 -5.17 7.06
CA PHE A 89 1.93 -6.19 6.03
C PHE A 89 1.88 -7.61 6.61
N ARG A 90 2.79 -7.92 7.54
CA ARG A 90 2.78 -9.21 8.25
C ARG A 90 1.45 -9.45 8.95
N THR A 91 1.00 -8.48 9.75
CA THR A 91 -0.23 -8.56 10.54
C THR A 91 -1.46 -8.66 9.64
N ALA A 92 -1.56 -7.81 8.60
CA ALA A 92 -2.70 -7.83 7.70
C ALA A 92 -2.80 -9.13 6.90
N LEU A 93 -1.68 -9.63 6.34
CA LEU A 93 -1.69 -10.87 5.57
C LEU A 93 -1.91 -12.10 6.46
N LYS A 94 -1.37 -12.11 7.68
CA LYS A 94 -1.66 -13.14 8.68
C LYS A 94 -3.14 -13.15 9.06
N ALA A 95 -3.76 -11.99 9.25
CA ALA A 95 -5.18 -11.91 9.58
C ALA A 95 -6.07 -12.57 8.50
N ILE A 96 -5.74 -12.42 7.21
CA ILE A 96 -6.45 -13.12 6.12
C ILE A 96 -6.34 -14.66 6.26
N ASN A 97 -5.17 -15.16 6.64
CA ASN A 97 -4.94 -16.58 6.89
C ASN A 97 -5.75 -17.10 8.08
N ASP A 98 -5.91 -16.29 9.12
CA ASP A 98 -6.57 -16.67 10.38
C ASP A 98 -8.10 -16.57 10.32
N ILE A 99 -8.66 -15.77 9.42
CA ILE A 99 -10.11 -15.63 9.25
C ILE A 99 -10.69 -16.88 8.57
N GLU A 100 -11.29 -17.79 9.34
CA GLU A 100 -11.72 -19.12 8.86
C GLU A 100 -12.75 -19.09 7.72
N ASN A 101 -13.71 -18.15 7.79
CA ASN A 101 -14.84 -18.06 6.85
C ASN A 101 -14.47 -17.41 5.50
N PHE A 102 -13.30 -16.78 5.36
CA PHE A 102 -12.87 -16.26 4.06
C PHE A 102 -12.46 -17.39 3.10
N LYS A 103 -13.22 -17.57 2.01
CA LYS A 103 -12.97 -18.58 0.95
C LYS A 103 -12.60 -17.97 -0.41
N GLY A 104 -12.54 -16.65 -0.48
CA GLY A 104 -12.20 -15.90 -1.68
C GLY A 104 -10.72 -15.96 -2.06
N VAL A 105 -10.31 -15.04 -2.93
CA VAL A 105 -8.93 -14.83 -3.36
C VAL A 105 -8.43 -13.48 -2.83
N ALA A 106 -7.34 -13.51 -2.06
CA ALA A 106 -6.66 -12.31 -1.60
C ALA A 106 -5.61 -11.86 -2.61
N ILE A 107 -5.74 -10.64 -3.09
CA ILE A 107 -4.84 -10.03 -4.07
C ILE A 107 -4.06 -8.92 -3.36
N LEU A 108 -2.73 -9.01 -3.37
CA LEU A 108 -1.88 -7.88 -2.98
C LEU A 108 -1.47 -7.11 -4.24
N ARG A 109 -1.86 -5.83 -4.33
CA ARG A 109 -1.34 -4.92 -5.36
C ARG A 109 -0.09 -4.24 -4.83
N THR A 110 1.03 -4.40 -5.53
CA THR A 110 2.33 -3.88 -5.07
C THR A 110 2.42 -2.35 -5.17
N PHE A 111 3.37 -1.78 -4.45
CA PHE A 111 3.56 -0.34 -4.28
C PHE A 111 3.62 0.39 -5.62
N ALA A 112 2.92 1.52 -5.73
CA ALA A 112 2.97 2.41 -6.90
C ALA A 112 3.80 3.65 -6.52
N PRO A 113 5.03 3.79 -7.04
CA PRO A 113 5.92 4.90 -6.67
C PRO A 113 5.37 6.27 -7.06
N SER A 114 5.78 7.30 -6.31
CA SER A 114 5.66 8.70 -6.71
C SER A 114 6.81 9.11 -7.61
N HIS A 115 6.64 10.17 -8.41
CA HIS A 115 7.66 10.65 -9.37
C HIS A 115 8.03 12.12 -9.17
N TYR A 116 8.33 12.52 -7.93
CA TYR A 116 8.86 13.86 -7.68
C TYR A 116 10.28 14.02 -8.27
N GLU A 117 10.48 15.12 -8.98
CA GLU A 117 11.75 15.60 -9.50
C GLU A 117 11.99 17.06 -9.05
N GLY A 118 13.25 17.47 -8.94
CA GLY A 118 13.60 18.85 -8.55
C GLY A 118 13.34 19.20 -7.08
N GLY A 119 12.80 18.28 -6.28
CA GLY A 119 12.57 18.45 -4.84
C GLY A 119 11.71 17.34 -4.26
N ASP A 120 11.60 17.29 -2.93
CA ASP A 120 10.62 16.44 -2.24
C ASP A 120 9.20 17.01 -2.38
N TRP A 121 8.20 16.22 -2.02
CA TRP A 121 6.78 16.60 -2.05
C TRP A 121 6.47 17.92 -1.34
N ASN A 122 7.22 18.26 -0.28
CA ASN A 122 7.07 19.50 0.50
C ASN A 122 8.20 20.53 0.27
N LYS A 123 9.05 20.32 -0.73
CA LYS A 123 10.20 21.19 -1.04
C LYS A 123 10.20 21.64 -2.51
N GLY A 124 9.01 21.82 -3.08
CA GLY A 124 8.85 22.30 -4.46
C GLY A 124 9.11 21.25 -5.55
N GLY A 125 9.10 19.96 -5.21
CA GLY A 125 9.16 18.89 -6.20
C GLY A 125 7.96 18.90 -7.15
N ASP A 126 8.17 18.37 -8.36
CA ASP A 126 7.12 18.25 -9.38
C ASP A 126 7.37 17.03 -10.29
N CYS A 127 6.38 16.67 -11.12
CA CYS A 127 6.36 15.53 -12.04
C CYS A 127 5.95 16.01 -13.43
N VAL A 128 6.80 16.86 -14.03
CA VAL A 128 6.49 17.55 -15.30
C VAL A 128 6.70 16.70 -16.56
N ARG A 129 7.09 15.43 -16.41
CA ARG A 129 7.35 14.55 -17.54
C ARG A 129 6.06 14.30 -18.31
N THR A 130 6.15 14.32 -19.64
CA THR A 130 5.01 14.14 -20.55
C THR A 130 5.04 12.83 -21.33
N ARG A 131 6.02 11.97 -21.04
CA ARG A 131 6.16 10.65 -21.66
C ARG A 131 6.58 9.59 -20.65
N PRO A 132 6.23 8.31 -20.88
CA PRO A 132 6.76 7.20 -20.12
C PRO A 132 8.29 7.12 -20.16
N PHE A 133 8.86 6.52 -19.13
CA PHE A 133 10.23 6.02 -19.19
C PHE A 133 10.32 4.80 -20.10
N ARG A 134 11.43 4.69 -20.84
CA ARG A 134 11.88 3.42 -21.40
C ARG A 134 12.45 2.54 -20.28
N SER A 135 12.50 1.24 -20.52
CA SER A 135 12.94 0.25 -19.52
C SER A 135 14.36 0.45 -18.99
N ASN A 136 15.21 1.20 -19.70
CA ASN A 136 16.59 1.50 -19.33
C ASN A 136 16.80 2.95 -18.82
N GLU A 137 15.76 3.76 -18.72
CA GLU A 137 15.86 5.16 -18.30
C GLU A 137 15.65 5.35 -16.79
N THR A 138 15.23 4.31 -16.08
CA THR A 138 14.99 4.37 -14.63
C THR A 138 15.15 2.99 -13.99
N ALA A 139 15.39 2.97 -12.69
CA ALA A 139 15.46 1.78 -11.85
C ALA A 139 14.73 2.03 -10.53
N SER A 140 14.20 0.97 -9.93
CA SER A 140 13.61 1.06 -8.59
C SER A 140 14.73 1.12 -7.56
N GLU A 141 14.75 2.17 -6.74
CA GLU A 141 15.80 2.44 -5.77
C GLU A 141 15.21 2.99 -4.46
N GLY A 142 16.04 3.05 -3.41
CA GLY A 142 15.69 3.64 -2.12
C GLY A 142 14.43 3.05 -1.48
N GLN A 143 13.62 3.94 -0.87
CA GLN A 143 12.43 3.56 -0.11
C GLN A 143 11.40 2.79 -0.95
N SER A 144 11.22 3.15 -2.22
CA SER A 144 10.28 2.46 -3.13
C SER A 144 10.68 1.00 -3.35
N LEU A 145 11.98 0.73 -3.53
CA LEU A 145 12.49 -0.63 -3.68
C LEU A 145 12.36 -1.44 -2.39
N GLU A 146 12.64 -0.82 -1.24
CA GLU A 146 12.50 -1.46 0.06
C GLU A 146 11.04 -1.83 0.36
N GLN A 147 10.10 -0.91 0.13
CA GLN A 147 8.66 -1.16 0.29
C GLN A 147 8.18 -2.29 -0.62
N TYR A 148 8.60 -2.30 -1.87
CA TYR A 148 8.30 -3.40 -2.79
C TYR A 148 8.84 -4.74 -2.28
N ARG A 149 10.11 -4.78 -1.84
CA ARG A 149 10.73 -6.01 -1.32
C ARG A 149 9.98 -6.55 -0.09
N ILE A 150 9.63 -5.68 0.85
CA ILE A 150 8.89 -6.06 2.06
C ILE A 150 7.51 -6.62 1.69
N GLN A 151 6.78 -5.96 0.78
CA GLN A 151 5.48 -6.46 0.31
C GLN A 151 5.60 -7.86 -0.29
N VAL A 152 6.57 -8.09 -1.16
CA VAL A 152 6.79 -9.39 -1.81
C VAL A 152 7.23 -10.46 -0.80
N GLU A 153 8.07 -10.10 0.17
CA GLU A 153 8.54 -11.01 1.22
C GLU A 153 7.40 -11.46 2.13
N GLU A 154 6.67 -10.53 2.74
CA GLU A 154 5.55 -10.86 3.63
C GLU A 154 4.41 -11.55 2.85
N PHE A 155 4.19 -11.20 1.58
CA PHE A 155 3.27 -11.92 0.70
C PHE A 155 3.67 -13.38 0.51
N LYS A 156 4.94 -13.67 0.22
CA LYS A 156 5.40 -15.05 0.01
C LYS A 156 5.28 -15.89 1.28
N ILE A 157 5.52 -15.30 2.43
CA ILE A 157 5.32 -15.95 3.75
C ILE A 157 3.84 -16.30 3.91
N ALA A 158 2.95 -15.33 3.73
CA ALA A 158 1.51 -15.51 3.89
C ALA A 158 0.91 -16.47 2.86
N GLU A 159 1.37 -16.43 1.60
CA GLU A 159 0.94 -17.35 0.54
C GLU A 159 1.32 -18.80 0.87
N LYS A 160 2.55 -19.02 1.34
CA LYS A 160 3.02 -20.36 1.74
C LYS A 160 2.19 -20.90 2.90
N GLU A 161 1.93 -20.09 3.92
CA GLU A 161 1.07 -20.44 5.05
C GLU A 161 -0.38 -20.69 4.61
N GLY A 162 -0.91 -19.78 3.80
CA GLY A 162 -2.26 -19.83 3.28
C GLY A 162 -2.52 -21.09 2.47
N LYS A 163 -1.54 -21.54 1.67
CA LYS A 163 -1.64 -22.79 0.90
C LYS A 163 -1.88 -24.02 1.79
N MET A 164 -1.29 -24.05 2.99
CA MET A 164 -1.53 -25.11 3.99
C MET A 164 -2.91 -25.00 4.63
N LYS A 165 -3.47 -23.79 4.73
CA LYS A 165 -4.80 -23.49 5.26
C LYS A 165 -5.90 -23.47 4.19
N GLY A 166 -5.60 -23.86 2.94
CA GLY A 166 -6.55 -23.83 1.81
C GLY A 166 -6.94 -22.42 1.34
N LYS A 167 -6.14 -21.40 1.66
CA LYS A 167 -6.33 -20.00 1.25
C LYS A 167 -5.68 -19.73 -0.10
N ARG A 168 -6.22 -18.76 -0.84
CA ARG A 168 -5.72 -18.35 -2.15
C ARG A 168 -5.20 -16.92 -2.10
N PHE A 169 -3.92 -16.77 -2.39
CA PHE A 169 -3.26 -15.47 -2.53
C PHE A 169 -2.80 -15.26 -3.97
N ARG A 170 -2.82 -14.01 -4.45
CA ARG A 170 -2.25 -13.59 -5.73
C ARG A 170 -1.49 -12.28 -5.57
N LEU A 171 -0.35 -12.19 -6.23
CA LEU A 171 0.40 -10.95 -6.31
C LEU A 171 0.05 -10.25 -7.63
N MET A 172 -0.51 -9.06 -7.52
CA MET A 172 -0.68 -8.13 -8.64
C MET A 172 0.52 -7.19 -8.64
N ASP A 173 1.60 -7.64 -9.30
CA ASP A 173 2.87 -6.91 -9.31
C ASP A 173 2.86 -5.76 -10.32
N THR A 174 2.50 -4.57 -9.84
CA THR A 174 2.38 -3.34 -10.63
C THR A 174 3.56 -2.38 -10.48
N THR A 175 4.46 -2.58 -9.51
CA THR A 175 5.47 -1.58 -9.14
C THR A 175 6.32 -1.16 -10.32
N LYS A 176 6.87 -2.10 -11.09
CA LYS A 176 7.71 -1.78 -12.25
C LYS A 176 6.90 -1.09 -13.36
N ALA A 177 5.68 -1.54 -13.62
CA ALA A 177 4.83 -0.90 -14.62
C ALA A 177 4.53 0.55 -14.27
N MET A 178 4.26 0.84 -12.99
CA MET A 178 3.95 2.19 -12.52
C MET A 178 5.18 3.08 -12.41
N LEU A 179 6.34 2.53 -12.06
CA LEU A 179 7.62 3.25 -12.08
C LEU A 179 7.94 3.82 -13.47
N LEU A 180 7.48 3.16 -14.54
CA LEU A 180 7.74 3.61 -15.91
C LEU A 180 6.80 4.73 -16.37
N ARG A 181 5.87 5.18 -15.52
CA ARG A 181 4.78 6.09 -15.90
C ARG A 181 4.80 7.43 -15.15
N PRO A 182 5.92 8.17 -15.14
CA PRO A 182 5.97 9.48 -14.51
C PRO A 182 5.03 10.49 -15.18
N ASP A 183 4.62 10.22 -16.43
CA ASP A 183 3.68 10.99 -17.24
C ASP A 183 2.23 10.90 -16.78
N GLY A 184 1.93 10.00 -15.83
CA GLY A 184 0.57 9.74 -15.39
C GLY A 184 0.07 10.56 -14.22
N HIS A 185 0.92 11.39 -13.63
CA HIS A 185 0.59 12.18 -12.45
C HIS A 185 -0.10 13.49 -12.82
N PRO A 186 -1.03 13.98 -11.97
CA PRO A 186 -1.71 15.23 -12.24
C PRO A 186 -0.84 16.47 -11.99
N SER A 187 0.26 16.36 -11.21
CA SER A 187 1.10 17.52 -10.86
C SER A 187 0.21 18.61 -10.24
N LYS A 188 0.33 19.87 -10.68
CA LYS A 188 -0.51 21.00 -10.29
C LYS A 188 -1.97 20.90 -10.70
N TYR A 189 -2.34 19.97 -11.59
CA TYR A 189 -3.70 19.81 -12.10
C TYR A 189 -4.56 18.86 -11.24
N GLY A 190 -4.04 18.36 -10.11
CA GLY A 190 -4.79 17.52 -9.18
C GLY A 190 -5.77 18.29 -8.30
N HIS A 191 -5.73 19.62 -8.39
CA HIS A 191 -6.40 20.55 -7.51
C HIS A 191 -7.01 21.71 -8.31
N TRP A 192 -7.89 22.48 -7.69
CA TRP A 192 -8.47 23.65 -8.36
C TRP A 192 -7.40 24.74 -8.56
N PRO A 193 -7.45 25.54 -9.65
CA PRO A 193 -6.39 26.50 -9.99
C PRO A 193 -6.06 27.56 -8.93
N ASN A 194 -6.97 27.77 -7.98
CA ASN A 194 -6.87 28.76 -6.90
C ASN A 194 -6.44 28.14 -5.56
N GLU A 195 -6.22 26.84 -5.49
CA GLU A 195 -5.74 26.18 -4.27
C GLU A 195 -4.21 26.31 -4.18
N ASN A 196 -3.71 26.82 -3.06
CA ASN A 196 -2.28 26.87 -2.78
C ASN A 196 -1.81 25.56 -2.15
N VAL A 197 -1.71 24.52 -2.99
CA VAL A 197 -1.37 23.15 -2.61
C VAL A 197 -0.15 22.68 -3.39
N VAL A 198 0.62 21.77 -2.78
CA VAL A 198 1.80 21.19 -3.40
C VAL A 198 1.43 20.35 -4.62
N ASN A 199 2.36 20.20 -5.56
CA ASN A 199 2.14 19.36 -6.75
C ASN A 199 1.87 17.91 -6.36
N ASP A 200 0.89 17.29 -6.99
CA ASP A 200 0.54 15.90 -6.72
C ASP A 200 1.25 14.97 -7.69
N CYS A 201 2.31 14.34 -7.18
CA CYS A 201 3.07 13.31 -7.90
C CYS A 201 2.92 11.93 -7.26
N VAL A 202 1.80 11.71 -6.55
CA VAL A 202 1.47 10.46 -5.85
C VAL A 202 0.22 9.81 -6.46
N HIS A 203 -0.81 10.61 -6.73
CA HIS A 203 -2.05 10.16 -7.37
C HIS A 203 -1.93 10.19 -8.90
N TRP A 204 -2.96 9.70 -9.59
CA TRP A 204 -2.90 9.43 -11.01
C TRP A 204 -4.08 10.08 -11.73
N CYS A 205 -3.83 10.61 -12.93
CA CYS A 205 -4.87 11.07 -13.82
C CYS A 205 -5.81 9.93 -14.22
N LEU A 206 -7.07 10.27 -14.50
CA LEU A 206 -8.06 9.39 -15.11
C LEU A 206 -8.69 10.08 -16.35
N PRO A 207 -8.71 9.42 -17.53
CA PRO A 207 -8.06 8.15 -17.85
C PRO A 207 -6.52 8.27 -17.76
N GLY A 208 -5.82 7.15 -17.54
CA GLY A 208 -4.38 7.17 -17.27
C GLY A 208 -3.73 5.81 -17.03
N PRO A 209 -2.49 5.76 -16.53
CA PRO A 209 -1.76 4.50 -16.34
C PRO A 209 -2.45 3.49 -15.43
N ILE A 210 -3.28 3.98 -14.50
CA ILE A 210 -4.00 3.14 -13.56
C ILE A 210 -5.15 2.37 -14.21
N ASP A 211 -5.54 2.70 -15.45
CA ASP A 211 -6.46 1.88 -16.24
C ASP A 211 -5.88 0.47 -16.47
N SER A 212 -4.54 0.37 -16.60
CA SER A 212 -3.87 -0.94 -16.67
C SER A 212 -4.04 -1.79 -15.42
N TRP A 213 -4.33 -1.20 -14.25
CA TRP A 213 -4.67 -1.98 -13.06
C TRP A 213 -5.99 -2.72 -13.22
N ALA A 214 -7.00 -2.07 -13.82
CA ALA A 214 -8.26 -2.73 -14.12
C ALA A 214 -8.08 -3.87 -15.14
N ASP A 215 -7.23 -3.66 -16.16
CA ASP A 215 -6.90 -4.71 -17.13
C ASP A 215 -6.24 -5.92 -16.47
N PHE A 216 -5.21 -5.70 -15.64
CA PHE A 216 -4.55 -6.77 -14.89
C PHE A 216 -5.52 -7.52 -14.00
N LEU A 217 -6.35 -6.80 -13.25
CA LEU A 217 -7.34 -7.38 -12.35
C LEU A 217 -8.37 -8.22 -13.11
N PHE A 218 -8.87 -7.71 -14.24
CA PHE A 218 -9.80 -8.43 -15.09
C PHE A 218 -9.20 -9.73 -15.63
N HIS A 219 -7.94 -9.70 -16.07
CA HIS A 219 -7.22 -10.90 -16.48
C HIS A 219 -7.04 -11.89 -15.33
N MET A 220 -6.70 -11.41 -14.13
CA MET A 220 -6.58 -12.26 -12.94
C MET A 220 -7.93 -12.91 -12.57
N PHE A 221 -9.05 -12.20 -12.67
CA PHE A 221 -10.38 -12.76 -12.44
C PHE A 221 -10.72 -13.85 -13.46
N LYS A 222 -10.41 -13.65 -14.74
CA LYS A 222 -10.58 -14.70 -15.76
C LYS A 222 -9.76 -15.95 -15.42
N MET A 223 -8.51 -15.78 -15.00
CA MET A 223 -7.66 -16.91 -14.61
C MET A 223 -8.23 -17.68 -13.42
N GLU A 224 -8.70 -16.99 -12.38
CA GLU A 224 -9.34 -17.63 -11.23
C GLU A 224 -10.65 -18.32 -11.60
N GLY A 225 -11.45 -17.71 -12.48
CA GLY A 225 -12.68 -18.31 -13.00
C GLY A 225 -12.41 -19.63 -13.73
N THR A 226 -11.44 -19.64 -14.66
CA THR A 226 -11.03 -20.87 -15.36
C THR A 226 -10.50 -21.92 -14.39
N ARG A 227 -9.67 -21.53 -13.43
CA ARG A 227 -9.14 -22.45 -12.41
C ARG A 227 -10.26 -23.10 -11.60
N SER A 228 -11.20 -22.31 -11.09
CA SER A 228 -12.32 -22.83 -10.30
C SER A 228 -13.29 -23.69 -11.11
N LEU A 229 -13.41 -23.48 -12.43
CA LEU A 229 -14.13 -24.40 -13.31
C LEU A 229 -13.42 -25.75 -13.44
N VAL A 230 -12.10 -25.75 -13.64
CA VAL A 230 -11.29 -26.98 -13.72
C VAL A 230 -11.34 -27.76 -12.40
N GLU A 231 -11.20 -27.09 -11.26
CA GLU A 231 -11.30 -27.72 -9.92
C GLU A 231 -12.67 -28.35 -9.65
N LYS A 232 -13.76 -27.86 -10.27
CA LYS A 232 -15.11 -28.44 -10.13
C LYS A 232 -15.37 -29.64 -11.04
N LEU A 233 -14.57 -29.81 -12.09
CA LEU A 233 -14.71 -30.89 -13.06
C LEU A 233 -13.85 -32.12 -12.71
N GLN A 234 -12.97 -31.99 -11.72
CA GLN A 234 -12.15 -33.07 -11.15
C GLN A 234 -12.83 -33.64 -9.91
#